data_AF-Q7U8P0-F1
#
_entry.id   AF-Q7U8P0-F1
#
_cell.length_a   1.000
_cell.length_b   1.000
_cell.length_c   1.000
_cell.angle_alpha   90.00
_cell.angle_beta   90.00
_cell.angle_gamma   90.00
#
_symmetry.space_group_name_H-M   'P 1'
#
loop_
_entity.id
_entity.type
_entity.pdbx_description
1 polymer ?
#
loop_
_entity_poly.entity_id
_entity_poly.type
_entity_poly.pdbx_seq_one_letter_code
_entity_poly.pdbx_strand_id
1 'polypeptide(L)'
;MELEELGLIQAFEFTHELSWLLIRDFLVDQGVAGISGSRDAVREAVVRQLLPQGDETVWMAMIRSRNLTSHPYNPAVAREIADLIVHRYGLAFQQLSGVMLERASSR
;
A
#
# COMPACT_ATOMS: atom_id res chain seq x y z
N MET A 1 -13.77 -6.52 19.71
CA MET A 1 -14.14 -5.78 18.50
C MET A 1 -13.38 -4.47 18.33
N GLU A 2 -13.40 -3.49 19.25
CA GLU A 2 -12.64 -2.23 19.05
C GLU A 2 -11.11 -2.42 19.01
N LEU A 3 -10.56 -3.32 19.85
CA LEU A 3 -9.11 -3.57 19.89
C LEU A 3 -8.60 -4.30 18.62
N GLU A 4 -9.42 -5.17 18.04
CA GLU A 4 -9.06 -5.93 16.83
C GLU A 4 -9.02 -5.00 15.60
N GLU A 5 -10.01 -4.11 15.47
CA GLU A 5 -10.06 -3.11 14.39
C GLU A 5 -8.88 -2.13 14.51
N LEU A 6 -8.55 -1.67 15.72
CA LEU A 6 -7.41 -0.79 15.94
C LEU A 6 -6.08 -1.50 15.60
N GLY A 7 -5.90 -2.74 16.04
CA GLY A 7 -4.71 -3.53 15.72
C GLY A 7 -4.56 -3.78 14.21
N LEU A 8 -5.68 -4.06 13.53
CA LEU A 8 -5.71 -4.24 12.07
C LEU A 8 -5.35 -2.95 11.32
N ILE A 9 -5.88 -1.81 11.75
CA ILE A 9 -5.57 -0.49 11.18
C ILE A 9 -4.08 -0.17 11.37
N GLN A 10 -3.52 -0.39 12.56
CA GLN A 10 -2.09 -0.17 12.82
C GLN A 10 -1.20 -1.08 11.95
N ALA A 11 -1.56 -2.35 11.81
CA ALA A 11 -0.87 -3.27 10.91
C ALA A 11 -0.92 -2.77 9.46
N PHE A 12 -2.08 -2.30 9.00
CA PHE A 12 -2.23 -1.69 7.68
C PHE A 12 -1.36 -0.45 7.50
N GLU A 13 -1.33 0.48 8.45
CA GLU A 13 -0.51 1.70 8.36
C GLU A 13 0.97 1.36 8.22
N PHE A 14 1.46 0.42 9.04
CA PHE A 14 2.84 -0.06 8.99
C PHE A 14 3.15 -0.77 7.67
N THR A 15 2.30 -1.70 7.24
CA THR A 15 2.50 -2.44 5.99
C THR A 15 2.45 -1.53 4.78
N HIS A 16 1.54 -0.55 4.75
CA HIS A 16 1.48 0.46 3.70
C HIS A 16 2.77 1.28 3.65
N GLU A 17 3.27 1.75 4.81
CA GLU A 17 4.52 2.52 4.90
C GLU A 17 5.70 1.74 4.32
N LEU A 18 5.92 0.51 4.78
CA LEU A 18 6.99 -0.33 4.26
C LEU A 18 6.84 -0.64 2.78
N SER A 19 5.61 -0.86 2.31
CA SER A 19 5.37 -1.21 0.91
C SER A 19 5.71 -0.08 -0.05
N TRP A 20 5.30 1.17 0.26
CA TRP A 20 5.61 2.29 -0.63
C TRP A 20 7.10 2.67 -0.57
N LEU A 21 7.75 2.48 0.57
CA LEU A 21 9.20 2.63 0.69
C LEU A 21 9.95 1.58 -0.15
N LEU A 22 9.53 0.31 -0.09
CA LEU A 22 10.07 -0.76 -0.92
C LEU A 22 9.91 -0.44 -2.42
N ILE A 23 8.73 0.00 -2.84
CA ILE A 23 8.46 0.41 -4.22
C ILE A 23 9.42 1.55 -4.61
N ARG A 24 9.52 2.60 -3.79
CA ARG A 24 10.41 3.73 -4.05
C ARG A 24 11.85 3.26 -4.21
N ASP A 25 12.35 2.51 -3.24
CA ASP A 25 13.76 2.11 -3.20
C ASP A 25 14.10 1.20 -4.39
N PHE A 26 13.20 0.29 -4.75
CA PHE A 26 13.32 -0.52 -5.95
C PHE A 26 13.35 0.35 -7.23
N LEU A 27 12.44 1.31 -7.35
CA LEU A 27 12.37 2.19 -8.52
C LEU A 27 13.62 3.10 -8.63
N VAL A 28 14.12 3.59 -7.50
CA VAL A 28 15.36 4.38 -7.43
C VAL A 28 16.58 3.54 -7.83
N ASP A 29 16.67 2.27 -7.39
CA ASP A 29 17.69 1.32 -7.86
C ASP A 29 17.65 1.13 -9.38
N GLN A 30 16.45 1.22 -9.99
CA GLN A 30 16.24 1.17 -11.44
C GLN A 30 16.39 2.54 -12.14
N GLY A 31 16.98 3.53 -11.48
CA GLY A 31 17.26 4.85 -12.02
C GLY A 31 16.07 5.80 -12.14
N VAL A 32 14.94 5.52 -11.45
CA VAL A 32 13.83 6.48 -11.34
C VAL A 32 14.20 7.58 -10.36
N ALA A 33 14.05 8.83 -10.78
CA ALA A 33 14.22 10.00 -9.93
C ALA A 33 12.87 10.70 -9.68
N GLY A 34 12.83 11.60 -8.69
CA GLY A 34 11.67 12.47 -8.46
C GLY A 34 10.51 11.83 -7.68
N ILE A 35 10.70 10.65 -7.07
CA ILE A 35 9.68 10.04 -6.21
C ILE A 35 9.70 10.74 -4.85
N SER A 36 8.71 11.60 -4.60
CA SER A 36 8.63 12.40 -3.36
C SER A 36 7.77 11.76 -2.26
N GLY A 37 6.91 10.80 -2.62
CA GLY A 37 6.05 10.10 -1.68
C GLY A 37 5.28 8.95 -2.30
N SER A 38 4.41 8.33 -1.49
CA SER A 38 3.66 7.12 -1.86
C SER A 38 2.83 7.24 -3.15
N ARG A 39 2.25 8.42 -3.40
CA ARG A 39 1.48 8.68 -4.63
C ARG A 39 2.36 8.59 -5.89
N ASP A 40 3.54 9.19 -5.84
CA ASP A 40 4.46 9.18 -6.99
C ASP A 40 5.03 7.78 -7.18
N ALA A 41 5.39 7.11 -6.08
CA ALA A 41 5.90 5.74 -6.09
C ALA A 41 4.90 4.78 -6.76
N VAL A 42 3.61 4.87 -6.41
CA VAL A 42 2.55 4.04 -7.01
C VAL A 42 2.37 4.32 -8.50
N ARG A 43 2.36 5.60 -8.92
CA ARG A 43 2.24 5.96 -10.34
C ARG A 43 3.39 5.41 -11.16
N GLU A 44 4.61 5.64 -10.69
CA GLU A 44 5.81 5.13 -11.36
C GLU A 44 5.85 3.60 -11.39
N ALA A 45 5.41 2.94 -10.32
CA ALA A 45 5.32 1.48 -10.29
C ALA A 45 4.35 0.95 -11.35
N VAL A 46 3.24 1.63 -11.61
CA VAL A 46 2.29 1.24 -12.67
C VAL A 46 2.86 1.51 -14.05
N VAL A 47 3.47 2.68 -14.28
CA VAL A 47 4.14 3.04 -15.55
C VAL A 47 5.22 2.01 -15.90
N ARG A 48 5.98 1.56 -14.89
CA ARG A 48 7.05 0.57 -15.06
C ARG A 48 6.61 -0.88 -14.92
N GLN A 49 5.30 -1.14 -14.90
CA GLN A 49 4.73 -2.48 -14.83
C GLN A 49 5.23 -3.31 -13.62
N LEU A 50 5.63 -2.62 -12.55
CA LEU A 50 5.89 -3.23 -11.25
C LEU A 50 4.56 -3.55 -10.55
N LEU A 51 3.58 -2.67 -10.70
CA LEU A 51 2.20 -2.89 -10.31
C LEU A 51 1.32 -3.00 -11.58
N PRO A 52 0.34 -3.92 -11.62
CA PRO A 52 -0.70 -3.93 -12.63
C PRO A 52 -1.45 -2.59 -12.72
N GLN A 53 -1.91 -2.20 -13.93
CA GLN A 53 -2.71 -0.96 -14.09
C GLN A 53 -3.97 -0.94 -13.22
N GLY A 54 -4.62 -2.09 -13.01
CA GLY A 54 -5.80 -2.19 -12.15
C GLY A 54 -5.53 -1.82 -10.68
N ASP A 55 -4.29 -2.01 -10.23
CA ASP A 55 -3.91 -1.86 -8.83
C ASP A 55 -3.74 -0.39 -8.44
N GLU A 56 -3.46 0.52 -9.39
CA GLU A 56 -3.29 1.96 -9.10
C GLU A 56 -4.48 2.50 -8.29
N THR A 57 -5.70 2.13 -8.68
CA THR A 57 -6.93 2.57 -8.02
C THR A 57 -7.00 2.09 -6.57
N VAL A 58 -6.50 0.88 -6.28
CA VAL A 58 -6.47 0.27 -4.96
C VAL A 58 -5.43 0.97 -4.09
N TRP A 59 -4.22 1.18 -4.61
CA TRP A 59 -3.15 1.88 -3.89
C TRP A 59 -3.49 3.34 -3.61
N MET A 60 -4.12 4.04 -4.55
CA MET A 60 -4.62 5.39 -4.32
C MET A 60 -5.74 5.42 -3.27
N ALA A 61 -6.55 4.36 -3.16
CA ALA A 61 -7.53 4.23 -2.10
C ALA A 61 -6.87 3.98 -0.73
N MET A 62 -5.83 3.13 -0.66
CA MET A 62 -5.05 2.91 0.57
C MET A 62 -4.47 4.22 1.11
N ILE A 63 -3.89 5.05 0.25
CA ILE A 63 -3.34 6.36 0.66
C ILE A 63 -4.44 7.25 1.28
N ARG A 64 -5.67 7.23 0.72
CA ARG A 64 -6.81 7.96 1.29
C ARG A 64 -7.23 7.37 2.63
N SER A 65 -7.37 6.05 2.73
CA SER A 65 -7.72 5.38 4.00
C SER A 65 -6.71 5.69 5.09
N ARG A 66 -5.40 5.64 4.81
CA ARG A 66 -4.32 5.97 5.76
C ARG A 66 -4.37 7.43 6.23
N ASN A 67 -4.85 8.36 5.41
CA ASN A 67 -5.05 9.74 5.85
C ASN A 67 -6.28 9.90 6.77
N LEU A 68 -7.20 8.94 6.77
CA LEU A 68 -8.38 8.94 7.64
C LEU A 68 -8.12 8.23 8.97
N THR A 69 -7.17 7.29 9.03
CA THR A 69 -6.81 6.55 10.25
C THR A 69 -6.15 7.43 11.32
N SER A 70 -5.56 8.56 10.93
CA SER A 70 -5.05 9.60 11.84
C SER A 70 -6.15 10.37 12.59
N HIS A 71 -7.42 10.16 12.23
CA HIS A 71 -8.59 10.71 12.91
C HIS A 71 -9.39 9.58 13.62
N PRO A 72 -8.85 8.99 14.70
CA PRO A 72 -9.35 7.75 15.31
C PRO A 72 -10.73 7.86 15.99
N TYR A 73 -11.38 9.03 15.95
CA TYR A 73 -12.61 9.29 16.70
C TYR A 73 -13.91 8.93 15.95
N ASN A 74 -13.84 8.38 14.74
CA ASN A 74 -15.03 7.93 14.00
C ASN A 74 -15.05 6.40 13.84
N PRO A 75 -15.74 5.67 14.74
CA PRO A 75 -15.87 4.22 14.68
C PRO A 75 -16.45 3.68 13.36
N ALA A 76 -17.31 4.45 12.69
CA ALA A 76 -17.86 4.03 11.39
C ALA A 76 -16.77 4.03 10.31
N VAL A 77 -15.90 5.04 10.31
CA VAL A 77 -14.75 5.12 9.39
C VAL A 77 -13.73 4.03 9.70
N ALA A 78 -13.46 3.75 10.98
CA ALA A 78 -12.56 2.67 11.38
C ALA A 78 -13.05 1.31 10.86
N ARG A 79 -14.36 1.03 10.99
CA ARG A 79 -14.96 -0.22 10.49
C ARG A 79 -14.92 -0.32 8.96
N GLU A 80 -15.23 0.76 8.25
CA GLU A 80 -15.12 0.80 6.78
C GLU A 80 -13.68 0.52 6.32
N ILE A 81 -12.69 1.11 6.98
CA ILE A 81 -11.28 0.88 6.68
C ILE A 81 -10.87 -0.56 7.01
N ALA A 82 -11.30 -1.10 8.15
CA ALA A 82 -11.06 -2.50 8.49
C ALA A 82 -11.59 -3.46 7.41
N ASP A 83 -12.80 -3.23 6.91
CA ASP A 83 -13.39 -4.02 5.83
C ASP A 83 -12.59 -3.90 4.53
N LEU A 84 -12.13 -2.70 4.18
CA LEU A 84 -11.27 -2.47 3.02
C LEU A 84 -9.91 -3.18 3.15
N ILE A 85 -9.34 -3.20 4.37
CA ILE A 85 -8.07 -3.87 4.64
C ILE A 85 -8.20 -5.37 4.36
N VAL A 86 -9.24 -6.00 4.92
CA VAL A 86 -9.47 -7.46 4.82
C VAL A 86 -9.76 -7.87 3.37
N HIS A 87 -10.64 -7.13 2.68
CA HIS A 87 -11.19 -7.60 1.41
C HIS A 87 -10.47 -7.07 0.18
N ARG A 88 -9.68 -6.00 0.30
CA ARG A 88 -9.09 -5.31 -0.86
C ARG A 88 -7.60 -5.03 -0.71
N TYR A 89 -7.18 -4.42 0.40
CA TYR A 89 -5.80 -3.95 0.54
C TYR A 89 -4.82 -5.11 0.81
N GLY A 90 -5.23 -6.11 1.59
CA GLY A 90 -4.43 -7.31 1.83
C GLY A 90 -4.01 -8.03 0.55
N LEU A 91 -4.93 -8.13 -0.43
CA LEU A 91 -4.65 -8.75 -1.73
C LEU A 91 -3.59 -7.95 -2.52
N ALA A 92 -3.68 -6.62 -2.52
CA ALA A 92 -2.70 -5.77 -3.21
C ALA A 92 -1.29 -5.90 -2.61
N PHE A 93 -1.18 -6.04 -1.28
CA PHE A 93 0.11 -6.30 -0.64
C PHE A 93 0.68 -7.68 -0.99
N GLN A 94 -0.16 -8.71 -1.04
CA GLN A 94 0.25 -10.05 -1.45
C GLN A 94 0.76 -10.07 -2.89
N GLN A 95 0.07 -9.36 -3.80
CA GLN A 95 0.49 -9.20 -5.19
C GLN A 95 1.84 -8.51 -5.30
N LEU A 96 2.04 -7.37 -4.62
CA LEU A 96 3.34 -6.70 -4.58
C LEU A 96 4.44 -7.63 -4.06
N SER A 97 4.18 -8.35 -2.96
CA SER A 97 5.15 -9.29 -2.39
C SER A 97 5.51 -10.39 -3.38
N GLY A 98 4.54 -10.94 -4.11
CA GLY A 98 4.79 -11.96 -5.12
C GLY A 98 5.71 -11.46 -6.22
N VAL A 99 5.39 -10.29 -6.80
CA VAL A 99 6.21 -9.66 -7.84
C VAL A 99 7.63 -9.38 -7.35
N MET A 100 7.79 -8.92 -6.11
CA MET A 100 9.11 -8.63 -5.55
C MET A 100 9.94 -9.89 -5.30
N LEU A 101 9.32 -10.99 -4.83
CA LEU A 101 9.99 -12.27 -4.62
C LEU A 101 10.42 -12.92 -5.94
N GLU A 102 9.58 -12.85 -6.98
CA GLU A 102 9.91 -13.33 -8.32
C GLU A 102 11.14 -12.58 -8.88
N ARG A 103 11.16 -11.26 -8.72
CA ARG A 103 12.28 -10.41 -9.17
C ARG A 103 13.56 -10.65 -8.37
N ALA A 104 13.45 -10.88 -7.06
CA ALA A 104 14.59 -11.20 -6.21
C ALA A 104 15.20 -12.56 -6.58
N SER A 105 14.38 -13.52 -6.98
CA SER A 105 14.81 -14.87 -7.40
C SER A 105 15.38 -14.92 -8.83
N SER A 106 15.14 -13.86 -9.63
CA SER A 106 15.58 -13.76 -11.02
C SER A 106 16.91 -12.98 -11.18
N ARG A 107 17.56 -12.60 -10.08
CA ARG A 107 18.92 -12.03 -10.04
C ARG A 107 19.92 -13.09 -9.62
#